data_AF-A0A1V6DG61-F1
#
_entry.id   AF-A0A1V6DG61-F1
#
_cell.length_a   1.000
_cell.length_b   1.000
_cell.length_c   1.000
_cell.angle_alpha   90.00
_cell.angle_beta   90.00
_cell.angle_gamma   90.00
#
_symmetry.space_group_name_H-M   'P 1'
#
loop_
_entity.id
_entity.type
_entity.pdbx_description
1 polymer ?
#
loop_
_entity_poly.entity_id
_entity_poly.type
_entity_poly.pdbx_seq_one_letter_code
_entity_poly.pdbx_strand_id
1 'polypeptide(L)'
;MSDLPDEQNNKEEELRIGVYICHCGSNIAGVIPPEEVVKFAEGLPDVVHATDTLYACADSGQRLIKEDIEKYKLNRVVVSACSVRMHEPTFRAAVSEAGLNPFLMEMANIREQCTWAHGHDREGALQKSMDLTAAAVAKSRFLTPLDMIDVPVTHKAMVIGGGVAGISAALDLAEQGIETILVEKEPTIGGVMAQLNKTFPTMDCSI
;
A
#
# COMPACT_ATOMS: atom_id res chain seq x y z
N MET A 1 -11.95 9.20 29.98
CA MET A 1 -12.04 7.85 30.55
C MET A 1 -13.46 7.41 30.28
N SER A 2 -13.69 6.90 29.08
CA SER A 2 -15.02 6.53 28.60
C SER A 2 -14.78 5.47 27.54
N ASP A 3 -15.04 4.25 27.97
CA ASP A 3 -15.42 3.06 27.20
C ASP A 3 -14.35 2.52 26.24
N LEU A 4 -13.55 1.59 26.79
CA LEU A 4 -12.88 0.57 26.01
C LEU A 4 -13.96 -0.20 25.21
N PRO A 5 -13.79 -0.41 23.90
CA PRO A 5 -14.75 -1.18 23.12
C PRO A 5 -14.87 -2.61 23.68
N ASP A 6 -16.12 -3.07 23.79
CA ASP A 6 -16.53 -4.35 24.36
C ASP A 6 -15.61 -5.53 23.95
N GLU A 7 -14.92 -6.12 24.92
CA GLU A 7 -14.21 -7.42 24.79
C GLU A 7 -15.17 -8.62 24.57
N GLN A 8 -16.44 -8.37 24.25
CA GLN A 8 -17.49 -9.38 24.20
C GLN A 8 -18.02 -9.62 22.79
N ASN A 9 -17.18 -10.14 21.89
CA ASN A 9 -17.68 -10.93 20.76
C ASN A 9 -16.67 -11.89 20.10
N ASN A 10 -15.71 -12.43 20.86
CA ASN A 10 -14.90 -13.57 20.39
C ASN A 10 -15.73 -14.87 20.47
N LYS A 11 -16.75 -15.00 19.60
CA LYS A 11 -16.96 -16.31 19.01
C LYS A 11 -15.73 -16.58 18.16
N GLU A 12 -15.02 -17.65 18.43
CA GLU A 12 -13.95 -18.16 17.57
C GLU A 12 -14.57 -18.48 16.20
N GLU A 13 -14.73 -17.45 15.36
CA GLU A 13 -15.13 -17.64 13.98
C GLU A 13 -14.04 -18.44 13.30
N GLU A 14 -14.44 -19.54 12.66
CA GLU A 14 -13.56 -20.35 11.83
C GLU A 14 -12.79 -19.43 10.87
N LEU A 15 -11.46 -19.55 10.84
CA LEU A 15 -10.62 -18.72 9.98
C LEU A 15 -10.85 -19.12 8.52
N ARG A 16 -11.06 -18.13 7.66
CA ARG A 16 -11.37 -18.28 6.25
C ARG A 16 -10.49 -17.31 5.47
N ILE A 17 -9.31 -17.77 5.09
CA ILE A 17 -8.26 -16.97 4.46
C ILE A 17 -8.35 -17.11 2.94
N GLY A 18 -8.42 -15.98 2.24
CA GLY A 18 -8.22 -15.90 0.79
C GLY A 18 -6.81 -15.46 0.45
N VAL A 19 -6.11 -16.18 -0.43
CA VAL A 19 -4.72 -15.88 -0.83
C VAL A 19 -4.63 -15.55 -2.32
N TYR A 20 -4.11 -14.37 -2.64
CA TYR A 20 -4.07 -13.85 -4.02
C TYR A 20 -2.64 -13.64 -4.47
N ILE A 21 -2.20 -14.38 -5.49
CA ILE A 21 -0.83 -14.29 -6.01
C ILE A 21 -0.84 -13.41 -7.26
N CYS A 22 -0.13 -12.29 -7.21
CA CYS A 22 -0.04 -11.38 -8.35
C CYS A 22 1.07 -11.79 -9.31
N HIS A 23 0.82 -11.73 -10.62
CA HIS A 23 1.86 -11.92 -11.64
C HIS A 23 2.68 -10.65 -11.87
N CYS A 24 2.05 -9.49 -11.70
CA CYS A 24 2.60 -8.18 -11.99
C CYS A 24 3.17 -8.09 -13.41
N GLY A 25 2.42 -8.64 -14.38
CA GLY A 25 2.91 -8.86 -15.74
C GLY A 25 4.10 -9.82 -15.72
N SER A 26 5.25 -9.39 -16.23
CA SER A 26 6.49 -10.19 -16.20
C SER A 26 7.35 -9.96 -14.95
N ASN A 27 6.97 -9.06 -14.03
CA ASN A 27 7.81 -8.72 -12.88
C ASN A 27 7.89 -9.84 -11.84
N ILE A 28 6.80 -10.59 -11.63
CA ILE A 28 6.79 -11.76 -10.75
C ILE A 28 6.76 -13.02 -11.63
N ALA A 29 5.78 -13.12 -12.54
CA ALA A 29 5.60 -14.30 -13.40
C ALA A 29 6.77 -14.55 -14.38
N GLY A 30 7.58 -13.53 -14.66
CA GLY A 30 8.78 -13.70 -15.47
C GLY A 30 9.90 -14.46 -14.76
N VAL A 31 9.87 -14.58 -13.43
CA VAL A 31 10.90 -15.22 -12.61
C VAL A 31 10.40 -16.51 -11.96
N ILE A 32 9.18 -16.52 -11.43
CA ILE A 32 8.57 -17.70 -10.79
C ILE A 32 7.21 -17.98 -11.43
N PRO A 33 6.74 -19.24 -11.47
CA PRO A 33 5.37 -19.58 -11.83
C PRO A 33 4.39 -19.27 -10.68
N PRO A 34 3.53 -18.23 -10.77
CA PRO A 34 2.59 -17.88 -9.71
C PRO A 34 1.64 -19.03 -9.33
N GLU A 35 1.27 -19.87 -10.29
CA GLU A 35 0.41 -21.04 -10.11
C GLU A 35 1.01 -22.09 -9.15
N GLU A 36 2.33 -22.17 -9.03
CA GLU A 36 2.96 -23.06 -8.05
C GLU A 36 2.82 -22.51 -6.63
N VAL A 37 2.89 -21.17 -6.48
CA VAL A 37 2.63 -20.51 -5.19
C VAL A 37 1.16 -20.65 -4.80
N VAL A 38 0.22 -20.61 -5.76
CA VAL A 38 -1.21 -20.90 -5.53
C VAL A 38 -1.37 -22.31 -4.98
N LYS A 39 -0.87 -23.34 -5.67
CA LYS A 39 -0.98 -24.75 -5.25
C LYS A 39 -0.39 -24.98 -3.86
N PHE A 40 0.72 -24.32 -3.56
CA PHE A 40 1.32 -24.35 -2.22
C PHE A 40 0.39 -23.69 -1.18
N ALA A 41 -0.16 -22.52 -1.49
CA ALA A 41 -1.04 -21.78 -0.59
C ALA A 41 -2.35 -22.52 -0.27
N GLU A 42 -2.91 -23.28 -1.21
CA GLU A 42 -4.10 -24.13 -0.98
C GLU A 42 -3.88 -25.18 0.13
N GLY A 43 -2.64 -25.60 0.36
CA GLY A 43 -2.28 -26.56 1.42
C GLY A 43 -2.05 -25.94 2.80
N LEU A 44 -2.11 -24.61 2.93
CA LEU A 44 -1.84 -23.92 4.20
C LEU A 44 -3.07 -23.94 5.12
N PRO A 45 -2.87 -23.93 6.46
CA PRO A 45 -3.97 -23.92 7.41
C PRO A 45 -4.92 -22.74 7.20
N ASP A 46 -6.23 -23.01 7.30
CA ASP A 46 -7.31 -22.02 7.24
C ASP A 46 -7.47 -21.30 5.89
N VAL A 47 -6.69 -21.67 4.86
CA VAL A 47 -6.86 -21.17 3.49
C VAL A 47 -8.03 -21.88 2.84
N VAL A 48 -9.10 -21.14 2.55
CA VAL A 48 -10.32 -21.66 1.91
C VAL A 48 -10.36 -21.35 0.42
N HIS A 49 -9.57 -20.39 -0.03
CA HIS A 49 -9.44 -20.02 -1.43
C HIS A 49 -8.03 -19.48 -1.71
N ALA A 50 -7.40 -19.96 -2.77
CA ALA A 50 -6.20 -19.36 -3.32
C ALA A 50 -6.33 -19.24 -4.84
N THR A 51 -5.85 -18.13 -5.40
CA THR A 51 -5.88 -17.90 -6.84
C THR A 51 -4.79 -16.91 -7.25
N ASP A 52 -4.47 -16.89 -8.53
CA ASP A 52 -3.55 -15.95 -9.14
C ASP A 52 -4.27 -14.98 -10.09
N THR A 53 -3.68 -13.81 -10.27
CA THR A 53 -4.19 -12.81 -11.21
C THR A 53 -3.07 -11.98 -11.81
N LEU A 54 -3.26 -11.54 -13.07
CA LEU A 54 -2.26 -10.77 -13.81
C LEU A 54 -1.82 -9.51 -13.07
N TYR A 55 -2.80 -8.77 -12.52
CA TYR A 55 -2.59 -7.52 -11.81
C TYR A 55 -3.58 -7.40 -10.65
N ALA A 56 -3.18 -7.85 -9.45
CA ALA A 56 -4.05 -7.81 -8.27
C ALA A 56 -4.55 -6.39 -7.92
N CYS A 57 -3.73 -5.35 -8.18
CA CYS A 57 -4.11 -3.96 -7.91
C CYS A 57 -4.99 -3.33 -9.00
N ALA A 58 -5.14 -3.97 -10.18
CA ALA A 58 -6.05 -3.48 -11.20
C ALA A 58 -7.50 -3.68 -10.77
N ASP A 59 -8.43 -2.97 -11.41
CA ASP A 59 -9.87 -3.06 -11.15
C ASP A 59 -10.39 -4.51 -11.20
N SER A 60 -9.91 -5.31 -12.16
CA SER A 60 -10.26 -6.74 -12.25
C SER A 60 -9.76 -7.56 -11.06
N GLY A 61 -8.54 -7.30 -10.59
CA GLY A 61 -7.96 -7.99 -9.42
C GLY A 61 -8.64 -7.59 -8.12
N GLN A 62 -8.94 -6.29 -7.94
CA GLN A 62 -9.67 -5.81 -6.78
C GLN A 62 -11.11 -6.36 -6.75
N ARG A 63 -11.79 -6.41 -7.91
CA ARG A 63 -13.12 -7.01 -8.03
C ARG A 63 -13.12 -8.49 -7.65
N LEU A 64 -12.13 -9.25 -8.14
CA LEU A 64 -11.97 -10.66 -7.78
C LEU A 64 -11.89 -10.85 -6.26
N ILE A 65 -11.02 -10.08 -5.58
CA ILE A 65 -10.89 -10.14 -4.12
C ILE A 65 -12.22 -9.83 -3.43
N LYS A 66 -12.92 -8.77 -3.86
CA LYS A 66 -14.21 -8.38 -3.28
C LYS A 66 -15.30 -9.43 -3.46
N GLU A 67 -15.45 -9.97 -4.66
CA GLU A 67 -16.43 -11.03 -4.97
C GLU A 67 -16.15 -12.30 -4.16
N ASP A 68 -14.88 -12.66 -4.00
CA ASP A 68 -14.47 -13.84 -3.25
C ASP A 68 -14.67 -13.68 -1.74
N ILE A 69 -14.49 -12.46 -1.19
CA ILE A 69 -14.82 -12.17 0.21
C ILE A 69 -16.27 -12.54 0.50
N GLU A 70 -17.20 -12.12 -0.36
CA GLU A 70 -18.62 -12.45 -0.22
C GLU A 70 -18.89 -13.94 -0.49
N LYS A 71 -18.38 -14.46 -1.61
CA LYS A 71 -18.65 -15.81 -2.11
C LYS A 71 -18.16 -16.89 -1.16
N TYR A 72 -16.92 -16.76 -0.66
CA TYR A 72 -16.30 -17.75 0.22
C TYR A 72 -16.41 -17.36 1.69
N LYS A 73 -17.08 -16.25 2.02
CA LYS A 73 -17.21 -15.71 3.38
C LYS A 73 -15.83 -15.55 4.04
N LEU A 74 -14.92 -14.90 3.33
CA LEU A 74 -13.55 -14.71 3.83
C LEU A 74 -13.57 -13.75 5.01
N ASN A 75 -12.83 -14.07 6.06
CA ASN A 75 -12.60 -13.17 7.18
C ASN A 75 -11.14 -12.73 7.29
N ARG A 76 -10.27 -13.18 6.38
CA ARG A 76 -8.88 -12.73 6.23
C ARG A 76 -8.50 -12.73 4.75
N VAL A 77 -7.63 -11.79 4.35
CA VAL A 77 -7.10 -11.72 2.98
C VAL A 77 -5.59 -11.62 3.02
N VAL A 78 -4.90 -12.39 2.18
CA VAL A 78 -3.46 -12.29 1.95
C VAL A 78 -3.21 -11.98 0.48
N VAL A 79 -2.44 -10.92 0.20
CA VAL A 79 -2.04 -10.58 -1.17
C VAL A 79 -0.53 -10.74 -1.32
N SER A 80 -0.10 -11.77 -2.06
CA SER A 80 1.29 -12.01 -2.40
C SER A 80 1.65 -11.25 -3.69
N ALA A 81 2.26 -10.08 -3.53
CA ALA A 81 2.51 -9.16 -4.65
C ALA A 81 3.74 -8.25 -4.40
N CYS A 82 3.54 -6.94 -4.49
CA CYS A 82 4.56 -5.90 -4.32
C CYS A 82 4.66 -5.42 -2.87
N SER A 83 5.50 -4.42 -2.65
CA SER A 83 5.69 -3.80 -1.33
C SER A 83 4.40 -3.25 -0.71
N VAL A 84 4.24 -3.49 0.60
CA VAL A 84 3.23 -2.85 1.46
C VAL A 84 3.27 -1.32 1.35
N ARG A 85 4.47 -0.74 1.18
CA ARG A 85 4.64 0.71 1.04
C ARG A 85 4.00 1.31 -0.22
N MET A 86 3.62 0.47 -1.17
CA MET A 86 3.04 0.89 -2.45
C MET A 86 1.52 0.70 -2.49
N HIS A 87 1.03 -0.51 -2.21
CA HIS A 87 -0.38 -0.87 -2.44
C HIS A 87 -1.12 -1.34 -1.19
N GLU A 88 -0.53 -1.30 0.01
CA GLU A 88 -1.29 -1.59 1.24
C GLU A 88 -2.55 -0.70 1.36
N PRO A 89 -2.49 0.64 1.15
CA PRO A 89 -3.71 1.46 1.18
C PRO A 89 -4.74 1.05 0.13
N THR A 90 -4.29 0.61 -1.06
CA THR A 90 -5.15 0.15 -2.15
C THR A 90 -5.90 -1.12 -1.77
N PHE A 91 -5.21 -2.12 -1.25
CA PHE A 91 -5.86 -3.38 -0.86
C PHE A 91 -6.70 -3.22 0.40
N ARG A 92 -6.29 -2.36 1.35
CA ARG A 92 -7.11 -2.01 2.51
C ARG A 92 -8.44 -1.38 2.09
N ALA A 93 -8.41 -0.46 1.13
CA ALA A 93 -9.63 0.12 0.56
C ALA A 93 -10.49 -0.96 -0.12
N ALA A 94 -9.90 -1.81 -0.95
CA ALA A 94 -10.62 -2.86 -1.66
C ALA A 94 -11.33 -3.85 -0.71
N VAL A 95 -10.66 -4.36 0.32
CA VAL A 95 -11.29 -5.28 1.27
C VAL A 95 -12.34 -4.57 2.14
N SER A 96 -12.12 -3.29 2.48
CA SER A 96 -13.07 -2.47 3.23
C SER A 96 -14.35 -2.20 2.45
N GLU A 97 -14.27 -2.03 1.12
CA GLU A 97 -15.44 -1.91 0.24
C GLU A 97 -16.31 -3.18 0.25
N ALA A 98 -15.71 -4.35 0.48
CA ALA A 98 -16.42 -5.62 0.64
C ALA A 98 -16.85 -5.92 2.09
N GLY A 99 -16.72 -4.94 3.00
CA GLY A 99 -17.13 -5.06 4.40
C GLY A 99 -16.13 -5.80 5.30
N LEU A 100 -14.94 -6.16 4.81
CA LEU A 100 -13.88 -6.73 5.65
C LEU A 100 -13.04 -5.61 6.28
N ASN A 101 -12.80 -5.70 7.60
CA ASN A 101 -11.96 -4.72 8.29
C ASN A 101 -10.55 -4.64 7.64
N PRO A 102 -10.04 -3.44 7.32
CA PRO A 102 -8.80 -3.29 6.55
C PRO A 102 -7.56 -3.86 7.24
N PHE A 103 -7.59 -4.03 8.57
CA PHE A 103 -6.50 -4.61 9.35
C PHE A 103 -6.54 -6.14 9.42
N LEU A 104 -7.53 -6.78 8.78
CA LEU A 104 -7.61 -8.23 8.57
C LEU A 104 -7.02 -8.67 7.23
N MET A 105 -6.36 -7.75 6.52
CA MET A 105 -5.62 -8.01 5.29
C MET A 105 -4.11 -7.93 5.56
N GLU A 106 -3.36 -8.88 5.01
CA GLU A 106 -1.89 -8.92 5.04
C GLU A 106 -1.33 -8.97 3.61
N MET A 107 -0.11 -8.48 3.42
CA MET A 107 0.59 -8.64 2.15
C MET A 107 1.90 -9.41 2.34
N ALA A 108 2.21 -10.28 1.37
CA ALA A 108 3.54 -10.85 1.20
C ALA A 108 4.25 -10.16 0.04
N ASN A 109 5.42 -9.55 0.30
CA ASN A 109 6.20 -8.90 -0.75
C ASN A 109 7.07 -9.94 -1.50
N ILE A 110 6.54 -10.45 -2.60
CA ILE A 110 7.24 -11.41 -3.47
C ILE A 110 7.84 -10.73 -4.73
N ARG A 111 7.76 -9.41 -4.87
CA ARG A 111 8.37 -8.67 -5.99
C ARG A 111 9.70 -8.03 -5.59
N GLU A 112 9.67 -6.90 -4.89
CA GLU A 112 10.88 -6.15 -4.50
C GLU A 112 11.78 -6.97 -3.57
N GLN A 113 11.19 -7.79 -2.69
CA GLN A 113 11.95 -8.61 -1.74
C GLN A 113 12.18 -10.05 -2.23
N CYS A 114 11.68 -10.41 -3.41
CA CYS A 114 11.91 -11.72 -4.00
C CYS A 114 12.26 -11.65 -5.49
N THR A 115 11.31 -11.67 -6.42
CA THR A 115 11.61 -11.89 -7.85
C THR A 115 12.55 -10.88 -8.46
N TRP A 116 12.50 -9.60 -8.07
CA TRP A 116 13.45 -8.59 -8.57
C TRP A 116 14.87 -8.76 -8.01
N ALA A 117 15.02 -9.31 -6.81
CA ALA A 117 16.32 -9.56 -6.19
C ALA A 117 16.94 -10.90 -6.64
N HIS A 118 16.10 -11.90 -6.96
CA HIS A 118 16.52 -13.29 -7.21
C HIS A 118 16.22 -13.75 -8.64
N GLY A 119 16.16 -12.83 -9.61
CA GLY A 119 15.91 -13.19 -11.02
C GLY A 119 16.89 -14.22 -11.61
N HIS A 120 18.08 -14.32 -11.03
CA HIS A 120 19.13 -15.28 -11.40
C HIS A 120 18.97 -16.66 -10.75
N ASP A 121 18.21 -16.77 -9.66
CA ASP A 121 17.98 -17.99 -8.89
C ASP A 121 16.46 -18.25 -8.79
N ARG A 122 15.89 -18.81 -9.85
CA ARG A 122 14.43 -18.99 -9.98
C ARG A 122 13.87 -19.99 -8.98
N GLU A 123 14.61 -21.07 -8.68
CA GLU A 123 14.22 -22.08 -7.71
C GLU A 123 14.22 -21.50 -6.29
N GLY A 124 15.29 -20.78 -5.92
CA GLY A 124 15.36 -20.07 -4.64
C GLY A 124 14.31 -18.96 -4.52
N ALA A 125 14.03 -18.23 -5.60
CA ALA A 125 12.96 -17.22 -5.65
C ALA A 125 11.58 -17.84 -5.45
N LEU A 126 11.33 -19.01 -6.04
CA LEU A 126 10.05 -19.71 -5.91
C LEU A 126 9.86 -20.19 -4.46
N GLN A 127 10.83 -20.90 -3.90
CA GLN A 127 10.78 -21.37 -2.51
C GLN A 127 10.58 -20.19 -1.55
N LYS A 128 11.36 -19.12 -1.72
CA LYS A 128 11.23 -17.91 -0.90
C LYS A 128 9.84 -17.28 -1.03
N SER A 129 9.23 -17.28 -2.21
CA SER A 129 7.89 -16.72 -2.41
C SER A 129 6.80 -17.54 -1.72
N MET A 130 6.95 -18.87 -1.70
CA MET A 130 6.11 -19.78 -0.92
C MET A 130 6.27 -19.49 0.58
N ASP A 131 7.50 -19.40 1.08
CA ASP A 131 7.78 -19.15 2.50
C ASP A 131 7.25 -17.78 2.97
N LEU A 132 7.41 -16.73 2.16
CA LEU A 132 6.87 -15.39 2.44
C LEU A 132 5.34 -15.40 2.45
N THR A 133 4.71 -16.13 1.53
CA THR A 133 3.25 -16.30 1.51
C THR A 133 2.77 -17.06 2.75
N ALA A 134 3.45 -18.15 3.13
CA ALA A 134 3.15 -18.91 4.34
C ALA A 134 3.30 -18.06 5.60
N ALA A 135 4.33 -17.21 5.69
CA ALA A 135 4.52 -16.31 6.81
C ALA A 135 3.40 -15.27 6.92
N ALA A 136 2.94 -14.71 5.79
CA ALA A 136 1.80 -13.78 5.77
C ALA A 136 0.50 -14.47 6.16
N VAL A 137 0.25 -15.69 5.68
CA VAL A 137 -0.89 -16.52 6.12
C VAL A 137 -0.80 -16.81 7.61
N ALA A 138 0.37 -17.21 8.13
CA ALA A 138 0.55 -17.47 9.55
C ALA A 138 0.25 -16.24 10.42
N LYS A 139 0.67 -15.04 9.98
CA LYS A 139 0.38 -13.77 10.66
C LYS A 139 -1.11 -13.41 10.57
N SER A 140 -1.75 -13.61 9.42
CA SER A 140 -3.16 -13.21 9.21
C SER A 140 -4.13 -13.91 10.17
N ARG A 141 -3.79 -15.13 10.60
CA ARG A 141 -4.53 -15.90 11.62
C ARG A 141 -4.62 -15.19 12.98
N PHE A 142 -3.68 -14.30 13.29
CA PHE A 142 -3.63 -13.55 14.55
C PHE A 142 -4.02 -12.08 14.41
N LEU A 143 -4.35 -11.62 13.21
CA LEU A 143 -4.85 -10.26 13.01
C LEU A 143 -6.19 -10.08 13.72
N THR A 144 -6.36 -8.89 14.30
CA THR A 144 -7.60 -8.44 14.92
C THR A 144 -8.13 -7.24 14.16
N PRO A 145 -9.46 -7.05 14.10
CA PRO A 145 -10.01 -5.83 13.55
C PRO A 145 -9.55 -4.64 14.39
N LEU A 146 -9.19 -3.54 13.72
CA LEU A 146 -8.85 -2.28 14.38
C LEU A 146 -9.67 -1.14 13.79
N ASP A 147 -9.86 -0.10 14.60
CA ASP A 147 -10.50 1.14 14.18
C ASP A 147 -9.45 2.18 13.77
N MET A 148 -9.76 2.94 12.72
CA MET A 148 -8.95 4.08 12.33
C MET A 148 -9.11 5.21 13.35
N ILE A 149 -7.99 5.84 13.72
CA ILE A 149 -8.00 6.98 14.63
C ILE A 149 -8.26 8.24 13.83
N ASP A 150 -9.37 8.92 14.11
CA ASP A 150 -9.64 10.25 13.59
C ASP A 150 -8.84 11.30 14.34
N VAL A 151 -8.08 12.10 13.60
CA VAL A 151 -7.27 13.19 14.16
C VAL A 151 -7.65 14.52 13.52
N PRO A 152 -7.85 15.60 14.30
CA PRO A 152 -8.20 16.90 13.74
C PRO A 152 -7.02 17.48 12.95
N VAL A 153 -7.29 18.01 11.77
CA VAL A 153 -6.31 18.72 10.95
C VAL A 153 -6.40 20.21 11.24
N THR A 154 -5.31 20.80 11.73
CA THR A 154 -5.23 22.27 11.89
C THR A 154 -5.21 22.91 10.51
N HIS A 155 -6.11 23.85 10.25
CA HIS A 155 -6.23 24.54 8.95
C HIS A 155 -5.14 25.61 8.77
N LYS A 156 -3.88 25.17 8.79
CA LYS A 156 -2.67 25.97 8.64
C LYS A 156 -1.57 25.13 8.01
N ALA A 157 -0.80 25.73 7.10
CA ALA A 157 0.33 25.09 6.46
C ALA A 157 1.66 25.78 6.80
N MET A 158 2.75 25.04 6.75
CA MET A 158 4.11 25.56 6.85
C MET A 158 4.91 25.12 5.63
N VAL A 159 5.51 26.08 4.93
CA VAL A 159 6.41 25.86 3.82
C VAL A 159 7.83 26.19 4.28
N ILE A 160 8.76 25.25 4.11
CA ILE A 160 10.16 25.41 4.50
C ILE A 160 11.00 25.58 3.23
N GLY A 161 11.61 26.75 3.09
CA GLY A 161 12.39 27.19 1.94
C GLY A 161 11.61 28.17 1.05
N GLY A 162 12.05 29.41 0.99
CA GLY A 162 11.56 30.50 0.15
C GLY A 162 12.19 30.56 -1.24
N GLY A 163 12.51 29.41 -1.84
CA GLY A 163 12.84 29.33 -3.27
C GLY A 163 11.57 29.38 -4.14
N VAL A 164 11.73 29.33 -5.48
CA VAL A 164 10.60 29.38 -6.43
C VAL A 164 9.49 28.36 -6.09
N ALA A 165 9.86 27.11 -5.76
CA ALA A 165 8.90 26.07 -5.40
C ALA A 165 8.11 26.40 -4.12
N GLY A 166 8.78 26.93 -3.09
CA GLY A 166 8.14 27.26 -1.82
C GLY A 166 7.29 28.53 -1.89
N ILE A 167 7.75 29.54 -2.65
CA ILE A 167 6.95 30.74 -2.91
C ILE A 167 5.66 30.36 -3.64
N SER A 168 5.73 29.57 -4.71
CA SER A 168 4.55 29.09 -5.44
C SER A 168 3.61 28.28 -4.55
N ALA A 169 4.12 27.30 -3.81
CA ALA A 169 3.30 26.51 -2.90
C ALA A 169 2.61 27.37 -1.83
N ALA A 170 3.32 28.37 -1.28
CA ALA A 170 2.75 29.25 -0.27
C ALA A 170 1.65 30.17 -0.83
N LEU A 171 1.82 30.68 -2.06
CA LEU A 171 0.81 31.47 -2.75
C LEU A 171 -0.44 30.63 -3.06
N ASP A 172 -0.26 29.43 -3.64
CA ASP A 172 -1.39 28.54 -3.98
C ASP A 172 -2.22 28.16 -2.75
N LEU A 173 -1.58 27.93 -1.61
CA LEU A 173 -2.25 27.64 -0.33
C LEU A 173 -2.98 28.88 0.21
N ALA A 174 -2.33 30.06 0.16
CA ALA A 174 -2.93 31.30 0.63
C ALA A 174 -4.14 31.73 -0.22
N GLU A 175 -4.09 31.54 -1.54
CA GLU A 175 -5.22 31.82 -2.45
C GLU A 175 -6.43 30.90 -2.17
N GLN A 176 -6.18 29.67 -1.69
CA GLN A 176 -7.23 28.77 -1.21
C GLN A 176 -7.74 29.11 0.21
N GLY A 177 -7.24 30.17 0.83
CA GLY A 177 -7.64 30.62 2.17
C GLY A 177 -6.99 29.82 3.31
N ILE A 178 -5.94 29.05 3.05
CA ILE A 178 -5.18 28.34 4.08
C ILE A 178 -4.11 29.26 4.65
N GLU A 179 -4.16 29.51 5.97
CA GLU A 179 -3.12 30.29 6.64
C GLU A 179 -1.76 29.61 6.43
N THR A 180 -0.80 30.32 5.84
CA THR A 180 0.47 29.72 5.42
C THR A 180 1.67 30.46 5.98
N ILE A 181 2.55 29.73 6.66
CA ILE A 181 3.82 30.23 7.20
C ILE A 181 4.94 29.82 6.24
N LEU A 182 5.67 30.78 5.69
CA LEU A 182 6.87 30.54 4.89
C LEU A 182 8.12 30.79 5.74
N VAL A 183 8.97 29.78 5.92
CA VAL A 183 10.22 29.87 6.67
C VAL A 183 11.38 29.75 5.70
N GLU A 184 12.20 30.80 5.61
CA GLU A 184 13.44 30.81 4.83
C GLU A 184 14.65 30.86 5.78
N LYS A 185 15.70 30.10 5.44
CA LYS A 185 16.92 30.02 6.22
C LYS A 185 17.77 31.29 6.05
N GLU A 186 17.87 31.76 4.82
CA GLU A 186 18.67 32.94 4.45
C GLU A 186 17.89 34.24 4.70
N PRO A 187 18.56 35.41 4.73
CA PRO A 187 17.88 36.69 4.97
C PRO A 187 16.87 37.10 3.89
N THR A 188 16.91 36.46 2.72
CA THR A 188 16.07 36.79 1.57
C THR A 188 15.51 35.55 0.91
N ILE A 189 14.27 35.64 0.44
CA ILE A 189 13.64 34.64 -0.44
C ILE A 189 14.17 34.77 -1.88
N GLY A 190 13.85 33.80 -2.73
CA GLY A 190 14.24 33.72 -4.15
C GLY A 190 15.10 32.49 -4.48
N GLY A 191 15.77 31.91 -3.47
CA GLY A 191 16.59 30.71 -3.61
C GLY A 191 17.63 30.80 -4.72
N VAL A 192 17.88 29.68 -5.41
CA VAL A 192 18.84 29.65 -6.53
C VAL A 192 18.38 30.49 -7.72
N MET A 193 17.07 30.62 -7.94
CA MET A 193 16.52 31.36 -9.09
C MET A 193 16.97 32.83 -9.08
N ALA A 194 16.93 33.49 -7.92
CA ALA A 194 17.38 34.87 -7.75
C ALA A 194 18.89 35.08 -8.05
N GLN A 195 19.69 34.03 -8.13
CA GLN A 195 21.12 34.09 -8.47
C GLN A 195 21.38 33.92 -9.96
N LEU A 196 20.41 33.39 -10.72
CA LEU A 196 20.55 33.19 -12.16
C LEU A 196 20.37 34.51 -12.90
N ASN A 197 21.00 34.69 -14.07
CA ASN A 197 20.74 35.86 -14.92
C ASN A 197 19.54 35.65 -15.85
N LYS A 198 19.44 34.44 -16.42
CA LYS A 198 18.45 34.06 -17.44
C LYS A 198 17.88 32.67 -17.15
N THR A 199 16.62 32.45 -17.49
CA THR A 199 15.96 31.13 -17.37
C THR A 199 15.67 30.55 -18.74
N PHE A 200 16.19 29.36 -19.04
CA PHE A 200 15.84 28.64 -20.26
C PHE A 200 14.43 28.02 -20.13
N PRO A 201 13.70 27.79 -21.24
CA PRO A 201 14.08 28.04 -22.62
C PRO A 201 13.81 29.47 -23.12
N THR A 202 13.04 30.29 -22.40
CA THR A 202 12.56 31.60 -22.87
C THR A 202 13.63 32.69 -22.83
N MET A 203 14.70 32.50 -22.06
CA MET A 203 15.74 33.50 -21.79
C MET A 203 15.17 34.77 -21.14
N ASP A 204 14.14 34.60 -20.31
CA ASP A 204 13.64 35.65 -19.43
C ASP A 204 14.62 35.90 -18.28
N CYS A 205 14.55 37.10 -17.68
CA CYS A 205 15.25 37.37 -16.44
C CYS A 205 14.63 36.56 -15.30
N SER A 206 15.46 36.13 -14.34
CA SER A 206 15.04 35.26 -13.24
C SER A 206 14.31 36.00 -12.10
N ILE A 207 14.58 37.29 -11.95
CA ILE A 207 13.96 38.25 -11.03
C ILE A 207 13.87 39.60 -11.73
#